data_AF-A0A3M2GCE0-F1
#
_entry.id   AF-A0A3M2GCE0-F1
#
_cell.length_a   1.000
_cell.length_b   1.000
_cell.length_c   1.000
_cell.angle_alpha   90.00
_cell.angle_beta   90.00
_cell.angle_gamma   90.00
#
_symmetry.space_group_name_H-M   'P 1'
#
loop_
_entity.id
_entity.type
_entity.pdbx_description
1 polymer ?
#
loop_
_entity_poly.entity_id
_entity_poly.type
_entity_poly.pdbx_seq_one_letter_code
_entity_poly.pdbx_strand_id
1 'polypeptide(L)'
;MNDRRWVNPHQPQTLYIAQILLYLQAGFGLLLALVTGFAVHPLFLALWIAAIFAANGLANEDRWGYQLAVVVALAPFALRILLATLDGPGALFADPLGLLFEIALAALVLHPLSRDYQRVWFR
;
A
#
# COMPACT_ATOMS: atom_id res chain seq x y z
N MET A 1 -17.43 -23.30 3.45
CA MET A 1 -17.29 -21.84 3.66
C MET A 1 -15.82 -21.55 3.46
N ASN A 2 -15.45 -20.78 2.44
CA ASN A 2 -14.04 -20.37 2.29
C ASN A 2 -13.82 -19.28 3.35
N ASP A 3 -13.08 -19.60 4.41
CA ASP A 3 -12.80 -18.64 5.46
C ASP A 3 -11.92 -17.53 4.89
N ARG A 4 -12.46 -16.30 4.90
CA ARG A 4 -11.71 -15.12 4.50
C ARG A 4 -10.53 -14.96 5.45
N ARG A 5 -9.35 -14.80 4.86
CA ARG A 5 -8.10 -14.61 5.60
C ARG A 5 -7.76 -13.14 5.65
N TRP A 6 -7.20 -12.71 6.78
CA TRP A 6 -6.62 -11.38 6.92
C TRP A 6 -5.16 -11.36 6.50
N VAL A 7 -4.45 -12.45 6.75
CA VAL A 7 -3.03 -12.65 6.43
C VAL A 7 -2.86 -14.04 5.83
N ASN A 8 -2.01 -14.17 4.81
CA ASN A 8 -1.73 -15.45 4.15
C ASN A 8 -0.23 -15.80 4.22
N PRO A 9 0.18 -16.67 5.16
CA PRO A 9 1.58 -17.09 5.30
C PRO A 9 2.12 -17.94 4.14
N HIS A 10 1.26 -18.40 3.23
CA HIS A 10 1.67 -19.24 2.09
C HIS A 10 2.12 -18.42 0.88
N GLN A 11 2.03 -17.09 0.96
CA GLN A 11 2.57 -16.19 -0.05
C GLN A 11 4.11 -16.22 -0.03
N PRO A 12 4.76 -15.88 -1.16
CA PRO A 12 6.18 -15.59 -1.17
C PRO A 12 6.52 -14.49 -0.17
N GLN A 13 7.71 -14.56 0.43
CA GLN A 13 8.16 -13.59 1.43
C GLN A 13 7.98 -12.14 0.97
N THR A 14 8.24 -11.84 -0.31
CA THR A 14 8.08 -10.50 -0.87
C THR A 14 6.64 -10.00 -0.82
N LEU A 15 5.69 -10.84 -1.24
CA LEU A 15 4.28 -10.49 -1.27
C LEU A 15 3.68 -10.44 0.14
N TYR A 16 4.13 -11.34 1.02
CA TYR A 16 3.76 -11.34 2.43
C TYR A 16 4.19 -10.03 3.11
N ILE A 17 5.45 -9.60 2.91
CA ILE A 17 5.92 -8.32 3.46
C ILE A 17 5.12 -7.15 2.88
N ALA A 18 4.81 -7.15 1.59
CA ALA A 18 3.96 -6.12 0.98
C ALA A 18 2.57 -6.05 1.63
N GLN A 19 1.93 -7.20 1.86
CA GLN A 19 0.65 -7.28 2.57
C GLN A 19 0.73 -6.66 3.96
N ILE A 20 1.77 -7.00 4.73
CA ILE A 20 1.96 -6.44 6.08
C ILE A 20 2.22 -4.93 6.01
N LEU A 21 3.05 -4.46 5.07
CA LEU A 21 3.32 -3.04 4.90
C LEU A 21 2.06 -2.23 4.56
N LEU A 22 1.17 -2.75 3.72
CA LEU A 22 -0.12 -2.10 3.42
C LEU A 22 -0.96 -1.91 4.68
N TYR A 23 -1.08 -2.94 5.52
CA TYR A 23 -1.79 -2.83 6.80
C TYR A 23 -1.10 -1.87 7.76
N LEU A 24 0.23 -1.91 7.86
CA LEU A 24 0.98 -1.02 8.75
C LEU A 24 0.85 0.44 8.33
N GLN A 25 0.98 0.76 7.04
CA GLN A 25 0.85 2.13 6.55
C GLN A 25 -0.56 2.68 6.83
N ALA A 26 -1.60 1.90 6.56
CA ALA A 26 -2.97 2.31 6.87
C ALA A 26 -3.20 2.45 8.38
N GLY A 27 -2.73 1.49 9.17
CA GLY A 27 -2.87 1.48 10.62
C GLY A 27 -2.18 2.67 11.28
N PHE A 28 -0.93 2.95 10.92
CA PHE A 28 -0.19 4.10 11.43
C PHE A 28 -0.78 5.43 10.96
N GLY A 29 -1.20 5.52 9.69
CA GLY A 29 -1.86 6.72 9.16
C GLY A 29 -3.15 7.05 9.91
N LEU A 30 -4.03 6.06 10.07
CA LEU A 30 -5.28 6.20 10.82
C LEU A 30 -5.04 6.48 12.31
N LEU A 31 -4.06 5.81 12.93
CA LEU A 31 -3.70 6.04 14.32
C LEU A 31 -3.17 7.46 14.54
N LEU A 32 -2.28 7.92 13.67
CA LEU A 32 -1.72 9.27 13.75
C LEU A 32 -2.83 10.32 13.60
N ALA A 33 -3.73 10.13 12.64
CA ALA A 33 -4.90 10.97 12.47
C ALA A 33 -5.76 11.05 13.74
N LEU A 34 -6.05 9.90 14.35
CA LEU A 34 -6.84 9.81 15.56
C LEU A 34 -6.17 10.49 16.75
N VAL A 35 -4.86 10.25 16.96
CA VAL A 35 -4.10 10.76 18.11
C VAL A 35 -3.86 12.26 18.01
N THR A 36 -3.60 12.77 16.81
CA THR A 36 -3.29 14.19 16.61
C THR A 36 -4.52 15.06 16.45
N GLY A 37 -5.67 14.47 16.12
CA GLY A 37 -6.91 15.20 15.85
C GLY A 37 -6.84 16.10 14.59
N PHE A 38 -5.77 15.97 13.78
CA PHE A 38 -5.66 16.73 12.54
C PHE A 38 -6.75 16.29 11.57
N ALA A 39 -7.35 17.27 10.91
CA ALA A 39 -8.24 17.01 9.78
C ALA A 39 -7.45 16.28 8.68
N VAL A 40 -7.75 15.00 8.50
CA VAL A 40 -7.16 14.19 7.43
C VAL A 40 -7.79 14.62 6.13
N HIS A 41 -6.97 14.99 5.16
CA HIS A 41 -7.47 15.25 3.82
C HIS A 41 -8.15 13.97 3.28
N PRO A 42 -9.39 14.03 2.73
CA PRO A 42 -10.15 12.84 2.34
C PRO A 42 -9.40 11.88 1.42
N LEU A 43 -8.47 12.40 0.61
CA LEU A 43 -7.59 11.60 -0.24
C LEU A 43 -6.72 10.60 0.56
N PHE A 44 -6.08 11.04 1.66
CA PHE A 44 -5.24 10.15 2.47
C PHE A 44 -6.07 9.09 3.19
N LEU A 45 -7.25 9.48 3.68
CA LEU A 45 -8.19 8.54 4.28
C LEU A 45 -8.62 7.47 3.26
N ALA A 46 -8.94 7.88 2.04
CA ALA A 46 -9.29 6.96 0.95
C ALA A 46 -8.13 6.01 0.60
N LEU A 47 -6.88 6.51 0.58
CA LEU A 47 -5.69 5.68 0.34
C LEU A 47 -5.46 4.66 1.45
N TRP A 48 -5.63 5.02 2.72
CA TRP A 48 -5.48 4.08 3.83
C TRP A 48 -6.57 3.01 3.83
N ILE A 49 -7.82 3.38 3.53
CA ILE A 49 -8.91 2.43 3.37
C ILE A 49 -8.61 1.49 2.18
N ALA A 50 -8.18 2.04 1.04
CA ALA A 50 -7.80 1.25 -0.13
C ALA A 50 -6.62 0.31 0.18
N ALA A 51 -5.65 0.72 0.99
CA ALA A 51 -4.55 -0.12 1.43
C ALA A 51 -5.02 -1.32 2.26
N ILE A 52 -6.00 -1.13 3.16
CA ILE A 52 -6.61 -2.22 3.93
C ILE A 52 -7.31 -3.21 3.00
N PHE A 53 -8.10 -2.73 2.04
CA PHE A 53 -8.77 -3.59 1.06
C PHE A 53 -7.79 -4.30 0.13
N ALA A 54 -6.71 -3.63 -0.28
CA ALA A 54 -5.64 -4.22 -1.06
C ALA A 54 -4.97 -5.37 -0.30
N ALA A 55 -4.57 -5.13 0.96
CA ALA A 55 -3.95 -6.14 1.81
C ALA A 55 -4.86 -7.35 2.06
N ASN A 56 -6.16 -7.10 2.25
CA ASN A 56 -7.16 -8.15 2.40
C ASN A 56 -7.35 -8.94 1.09
N GLY A 57 -7.43 -8.26 -0.05
CA GLY A 57 -7.51 -8.92 -1.36
C GLY A 57 -6.26 -9.74 -1.67
N LEU A 58 -5.06 -9.25 -1.31
CA LEU A 58 -3.83 -10.05 -1.37
C LEU A 58 -3.96 -11.32 -0.52
N ALA A 59 -4.46 -11.21 0.71
CA ALA A 59 -4.62 -12.35 1.63
C ALA A 59 -5.47 -13.47 1.04
N ASN A 60 -6.49 -13.08 0.28
CA ASN A 60 -7.46 -13.98 -0.32
C ASN A 60 -7.14 -14.34 -1.78
N GLU A 61 -5.96 -13.96 -2.27
CA GLU A 61 -5.47 -14.25 -3.62
C GLU A 61 -6.42 -13.72 -4.71
N ASP A 62 -7.02 -12.56 -4.47
CA ASP A 62 -7.94 -11.91 -5.40
C ASP A 62 -7.16 -11.06 -6.42
N ARG A 63 -7.42 -11.25 -7.72
CA ARG A 63 -6.76 -10.42 -8.77
C ARG A 63 -6.99 -8.93 -8.61
N TRP A 64 -8.19 -8.52 -8.22
CA TRP A 64 -8.51 -7.11 -7.98
C TRP A 64 -7.71 -6.56 -6.79
N GLY A 65 -7.45 -7.39 -5.76
CA GLY A 65 -6.66 -7.02 -4.60
C GLY A 65 -5.22 -6.69 -4.97
N TYR A 66 -4.62 -7.48 -5.86
CA TYR A 66 -3.28 -7.20 -6.37
C TYR A 66 -3.23 -5.91 -7.22
N GLN A 67 -4.20 -5.72 -8.10
CA GLN A 67 -4.28 -4.49 -8.90
C GLN A 67 -4.42 -3.26 -8.00
N LEU A 68 -5.27 -3.34 -6.97
CA LEU A 68 -5.43 -2.27 -6.00
C LEU A 68 -4.13 -2.04 -5.21
N ALA A 69 -3.42 -3.10 -4.80
CA ALA A 69 -2.13 -2.97 -4.13
C ALA A 69 -1.10 -2.22 -4.98
N VAL A 70 -1.04 -2.49 -6.30
CA VAL A 70 -0.16 -1.76 -7.23
C VAL A 70 -0.55 -0.28 -7.30
N VAL A 71 -1.84 0.02 -7.45
CA VAL A 71 -2.33 1.41 -7.52
C VAL A 71 -2.01 2.16 -6.22
N VAL A 72 -2.31 1.57 -5.08
CA VAL A 72 -2.05 2.15 -3.76
C VAL A 72 -0.56 2.36 -3.52
N ALA A 73 0.29 1.41 -3.94
CA ALA A 73 1.74 1.54 -3.80
C ALA A 73 2.33 2.69 -4.65
N LEU A 74 1.72 2.98 -5.81
CA LEU A 74 2.21 4.01 -6.73
C LEU A 74 1.56 5.39 -6.54
N ALA A 75 0.37 5.46 -5.93
CA ALA A 75 -0.35 6.71 -5.73
C ALA A 75 0.43 7.79 -4.93
N PRO A 76 1.16 7.47 -3.84
CA PRO A 76 1.96 8.44 -3.11
C PRO A 76 3.04 9.09 -3.97
N PHE A 77 3.68 8.34 -4.88
CA PHE A 77 4.66 8.88 -5.81
C PHE A 77 4.05 9.91 -6.76
N ALA A 78 2.89 9.59 -7.34
CA ALA A 78 2.17 10.51 -8.21
C ALA A 78 1.80 11.80 -7.46
N LEU A 79 1.37 11.68 -6.20
CA LEU A 79 1.05 12.84 -5.36
C LEU A 79 2.30 13.68 -5.05
N ARG A 80 3.43 13.07 -4.69
CA ARG A 80 4.70 13.78 -4.47
C ARG A 80 5.16 14.53 -5.71
N ILE A 81 5.08 13.91 -6.88
CA ILE A 81 5.43 14.55 -8.16
C ILE A 81 4.51 15.74 -8.41
N LEU A 82 3.20 15.58 -8.22
CA LEU A 82 2.23 16.68 -8.38
C LEU A 82 2.55 17.84 -7.42
N LEU A 83 2.74 17.56 -6.14
CA LEU A 83 3.10 18.59 -5.16
C LEU A 83 4.44 19.25 -5.50
N ALA A 84 5.41 18.50 -6.01
CA ALA A 84 6.68 19.07 -6.45
C ALA A 84 6.54 20.04 -7.64
N THR A 85 5.55 19.82 -8.51
CA THR A 85 5.24 20.74 -9.61
C THR A 85 4.51 22.01 -9.15
N LEU A 86 3.80 21.95 -8.02
CA LEU A 86 3.00 23.07 -7.50
C LEU A 86 3.78 23.90 -6.46
N ASP A 87 4.45 23.24 -5.53
CA ASP A 87 5.08 23.84 -4.33
C ASP A 87 6.62 23.82 -4.40
N GLY A 88 7.19 23.23 -5.45
CA GLY A 88 8.63 23.14 -5.69
C GLY A 88 9.28 21.82 -5.28
N PRO A 89 10.55 21.59 -5.66
CA PRO A 89 11.21 20.27 -5.57
C PRO A 89 11.37 19.73 -4.15
N GLY A 90 11.28 20.58 -3.12
CA GLY A 90 11.33 20.16 -1.72
C GLY A 90 10.21 19.19 -1.32
N ALA A 91 9.04 19.27 -1.98
CA ALA A 91 7.90 18.39 -1.70
C ALA A 91 8.20 16.91 -1.98
N LEU A 92 9.15 16.59 -2.87
CA LEU A 92 9.56 15.21 -3.14
C LEU A 92 10.11 14.52 -1.88
N PHE A 93 10.85 15.28 -1.07
CA PHE A 93 11.63 14.79 0.06
C PHE A 93 11.09 15.26 1.41
N ALA A 94 9.88 15.84 1.45
CA ALA A 94 9.28 16.40 2.67
C ALA A 94 9.14 15.38 3.80
N ASP A 95 8.88 14.11 3.44
CA ASP A 95 8.88 12.98 4.36
C ASP A 95 9.76 11.85 3.81
N PRO A 96 11.05 11.80 4.20
CA PRO A 96 11.99 10.78 3.74
C PRO A 96 11.67 9.37 4.27
N LEU A 97 11.10 9.26 5.47
CA LEU A 97 10.78 7.96 6.07
C LEU A 97 9.55 7.35 5.39
N GLY A 98 8.51 8.15 5.17
CA GLY A 98 7.36 7.71 4.35
C GLY A 98 7.80 7.31 2.95
N LEU A 99 8.67 8.10 2.32
CA LEU A 99 9.22 7.79 1.00
C LEU A 99 9.95 6.43 0.97
N LEU A 100 10.71 6.11 2.01
CA LEU A 100 11.37 4.79 2.13
C LEU A 100 10.34 3.65 2.13
N PHE A 101 9.26 3.78 2.91
CA PHE A 101 8.21 2.76 2.97
C PHE A 101 7.41 2.67 1.67
N GLU A 102 7.17 3.78 0.99
CA GLU A 102 6.54 3.82 -0.34
C GLU A 102 7.40 3.08 -1.37
N ILE A 103 8.72 3.33 -1.38
CA ILE A 103 9.68 2.65 -2.28
C ILE A 103 9.72 1.16 -1.98
N ALA A 104 9.82 0.79 -0.69
CA ALA A 104 9.83 -0.60 -0.29
C ALA A 104 8.56 -1.33 -0.72
N LEU A 105 7.38 -0.72 -0.50
CA LEU A 105 6.11 -1.30 -0.88
C LEU A 105 5.99 -1.47 -2.40
N ALA A 106 6.31 -0.43 -3.18
CA ALA A 106 6.27 -0.51 -4.64
C ALA A 106 7.23 -1.59 -5.17
N ALA A 107 8.45 -1.66 -4.63
CA ALA A 107 9.43 -2.67 -4.99
C ALA A 107 8.93 -4.09 -4.69
N LEU A 108 8.30 -4.32 -3.53
CA LEU A 108 7.83 -5.64 -3.11
C LEU A 108 6.59 -6.11 -3.89
N VAL A 109 5.65 -5.21 -4.20
CA VAL A 109 4.45 -5.56 -4.98
C VAL A 109 4.83 -5.85 -6.44
N LEU A 110 5.74 -5.07 -7.01
CA LEU A 110 6.20 -5.21 -8.40
C LEU A 110 7.31 -6.24 -8.58
N HIS A 111 7.84 -6.80 -7.49
CA HIS A 111 8.91 -7.78 -7.52
C HIS A 111 8.53 -8.99 -8.41
N PRO A 112 9.46 -9.55 -9.21
CA PRO A 112 9.18 -10.71 -10.07
C PRO A 112 8.50 -11.87 -9.32
N LEU A 113 8.98 -12.21 -8.12
CA LEU A 113 8.36 -13.25 -7.27
C LEU A 113 6.89 -12.97 -6.93
N SER A 114 6.54 -11.71 -6.64
CA SER A 114 5.16 -11.31 -6.36
C SER A 114 4.29 -11.40 -7.61
N ARG A 115 4.84 -10.99 -8.77
CA ARG A 115 4.15 -11.02 -10.07
C ARG A 115 3.90 -12.44 -10.56
N ASP A 116 4.91 -13.31 -10.48
CA ASP A 116 4.82 -14.70 -10.91
C ASP A 116 3.83 -15.47 -10.03
N TYR A 117 3.86 -15.24 -8.71
CA TYR A 117 2.89 -15.83 -7.81
C TYR A 117 1.46 -15.36 -8.11
N GLN A 118 1.26 -14.05 -8.27
CA GLN A 118 -0.05 -13.50 -8.62
C GLN A 118 -0.59 -14.12 -9.91
N ARG A 119 0.26 -14.27 -10.93
CA ARG A 119 -0.16 -14.78 -12.24
C ARG A 119 -0.71 -16.21 -12.18
N VAL A 120 -0.15 -17.03 -11.29
CA VAL A 120 -0.50 -18.45 -11.17
C VAL A 120 -1.65 -18.66 -10.18
N TRP A 121 -1.60 -18.01 -9.03
CA TRP A 121 -2.49 -18.31 -7.91
C TRP A 121 -3.71 -17.41 -7.85
N PHE A 122 -3.60 -16.15 -8.27
CA PHE A 122 -4.69 -15.21 -8.08
C PHE A 122 -5.81 -15.42 -9.11
N ARG A 123 -7.05 -15.34 -8.63
CA ARG A 123 -8.25 -15.57 -9.42
C ARG A 123 -9.08 -14.31 -9.60
#